data_AF-A0A9N6YYL0-F1
#
_entry.id   AF-A0A9N6YYL0-F1
#
_cell.length_a   1.000
_cell.length_b   1.000
_cell.length_c   1.000
_cell.angle_alpha   90.00
_cell.angle_beta   90.00
_cell.angle_gamma   90.00
#
_symmetry.space_group_name_H-M   'P 1'
#
loop_
_entity.id
_entity.type
_entity.pdbx_description
1 polymer ?
#
loop_
_entity_poly.entity_id
_entity_poly.type
_entity_poly.pdbx_seq_one_letter_code
_entity_poly.pdbx_strand_id
1 'polypeptide(L)'
;MSNRLLRVNAYTTLDFVDGRVRAHEFETEAPGVVNVTAPREDPEHVSLQVELDGTAVDDLPAHAEEFDLSPAQARELADALNDTADRVEAARRGSSADGDED
;
A
#
# COMPACT_ATOMS: atom_id res chain seq x y z
N MET A 1 -4.49 19.25 8.87
CA MET A 1 -5.11 17.93 8.69
C MET A 1 -5.06 17.67 7.20
N SER A 2 -4.13 16.81 6.77
CA SER A 2 -4.02 16.44 5.36
C SER A 2 -5.35 15.84 4.90
N ASN A 3 -5.79 16.18 3.70
CA ASN A 3 -6.98 15.65 3.05
C ASN A 3 -6.75 14.19 2.63
N ARG A 4 -6.39 13.33 3.60
CA ARG A 4 -5.97 11.94 3.39
C ARG A 4 -7.16 10.99 3.33
N LEU A 5 -7.14 10.10 2.34
CA LEU A 5 -8.09 9.02 2.14
C LEU A 5 -7.63 7.75 2.86
N LEU A 6 -6.33 7.45 2.87
CA LEU A 6 -5.74 6.35 3.60
C LEU A 6 -5.62 6.69 5.09
N ARG A 7 -6.12 5.77 5.92
CA ARG A 7 -6.03 5.87 7.37
C ARG A 7 -4.63 5.48 7.84
N VAL A 8 -3.82 6.47 8.22
CA VAL A 8 -2.53 6.25 8.89
C VAL A 8 -2.75 5.80 10.34
N ASN A 9 -2.08 4.72 10.74
CA ASN A 9 -2.12 4.19 12.09
C ASN A 9 -0.85 3.37 12.37
N ALA A 10 -0.73 2.79 13.57
CA ALA A 10 0.45 2.02 13.98
C ALA A 10 0.73 0.76 13.14
N TYR A 11 -0.18 0.35 12.27
CA TYR A 11 -0.03 -0.79 11.36
C TYR A 11 0.17 -0.36 9.90
N THR A 12 0.30 0.94 9.62
CA THR A 12 0.66 1.41 8.28
C THR A 12 2.08 0.98 7.95
N THR A 13 2.30 0.42 6.76
CA THR A 13 3.63 -0.08 6.36
C THR A 13 4.67 1.03 6.33
N LEU A 14 4.45 2.08 5.53
CA LEU A 14 5.31 3.27 5.47
C LEU A 14 4.45 4.51 5.61
N ASP A 15 4.55 5.20 6.76
CA ASP A 15 3.75 6.38 7.07
C ASP A 15 4.33 7.69 6.50
N PHE A 16 5.59 7.65 6.06
CA PHE A 16 6.30 8.74 5.40
C PHE A 16 7.22 8.21 4.31
N VAL A 17 6.93 8.58 3.07
CA VAL A 17 7.79 8.37 1.89
C VAL A 17 7.84 9.64 1.07
N ASP A 18 8.99 9.91 0.44
CA ASP A 18 9.10 10.99 -0.54
C ASP A 18 8.51 10.50 -1.86
N GLY A 19 7.39 11.11 -2.26
CA GLY A 19 6.63 10.74 -3.44
C GLY A 19 6.65 11.81 -4.51
N ARG A 20 6.43 11.41 -5.75
CA ARG A 20 6.47 12.26 -6.93
C ARG A 20 5.35 11.91 -7.89
N VAL A 21 4.61 12.92 -8.33
CA VAL A 21 3.66 12.82 -9.46
C VAL A 21 4.36 13.28 -10.72
N ARG A 22 4.34 12.45 -11.77
CA ARG A 22 4.80 12.82 -13.11
C ARG A 22 3.65 12.77 -14.10
N ALA A 23 3.30 13.91 -14.67
CA ALA A 23 2.37 14.02 -15.79
C ALA A 23 3.12 14.48 -17.05
N HIS A 24 2.41 14.57 -18.18
CA HIS A 24 3.03 15.03 -19.43
C HIS A 24 3.56 16.46 -19.33
N GLU A 25 2.87 17.32 -18.58
CA GLU A 25 3.10 18.77 -18.54
C GLU A 25 3.65 19.27 -17.19
N PHE A 26 3.73 18.42 -16.17
CA PHE A 26 4.27 18.81 -14.86
C PHE A 26 4.86 17.64 -14.09
N GLU A 27 5.69 17.99 -13.11
CA GLU A 27 6.20 17.12 -12.07
C GLU A 27 6.04 17.83 -10.72
N THR A 28 5.57 17.12 -9.70
CA THR A 28 5.47 17.66 -8.33
C THR A 28 5.88 16.61 -7.30
N GLU A 29 6.46 17.07 -6.20
CA GLU A 29 6.86 16.22 -5.07
C GLU A 29 5.93 16.45 -3.88
N ALA A 30 5.55 15.36 -3.22
CA ALA A 30 4.68 15.39 -2.05
C ALA A 30 5.01 14.21 -1.12
N PRO A 31 4.96 14.40 0.21
CA PRO A 31 5.01 13.29 1.13
C PRO A 31 3.86 12.31 0.86
N GLY A 32 4.13 11.02 0.94
CA GLY A 32 3.13 9.99 0.71
C GLY A 32 3.11 8.91 1.78
N VAL A 33 2.21 7.95 1.59
CA VAL A 33 2.08 6.72 2.36
C VAL A 33 2.01 5.54 1.43
N VAL A 34 2.63 4.44 1.85
CA VAL A 34 2.52 3.13 1.21
C VAL A 34 2.03 2.16 2.27
N ASN A 35 0.97 1.40 1.96
CA ASN A 35 0.38 0.48 2.90
C ASN A 35 0.06 -0.87 2.25
N VAL A 36 0.54 -1.94 2.87
CA VAL A 36 0.29 -3.33 2.47
C VAL A 36 -0.72 -3.93 3.44
N THR A 37 -1.84 -4.42 2.91
CA THR A 37 -2.92 -4.99 3.73
C THR A 37 -3.56 -6.20 3.06
N ALA A 38 -4.36 -6.94 3.83
CA ALA A 38 -5.37 -7.86 3.30
C ALA A 38 -6.54 -7.92 4.31
N PRO A 39 -7.74 -8.34 3.89
CA PRO A 39 -8.84 -8.61 4.81
C PRO A 39 -8.43 -9.54 5.96
N ARG A 40 -9.06 -9.38 7.13
CA ARG A 40 -8.81 -10.26 8.29
C ARG A 40 -9.48 -11.62 8.15
N GLU A 41 -10.64 -11.64 7.52
CA GLU A 41 -11.48 -12.82 7.29
C GLU A 41 -11.46 -13.11 5.79
N ASP A 42 -11.25 -14.38 5.43
CA ASP A 42 -11.23 -14.90 4.06
C ASP A 42 -10.49 -14.02 3.03
N PRO A 43 -9.20 -13.67 3.28
CA PRO A 43 -8.45 -12.87 2.34
C PRO A 43 -8.19 -13.62 1.03
N GLU A 44 -8.40 -12.94 -0.10
CA GLU A 44 -8.17 -13.52 -1.43
C GLU A 44 -6.89 -12.98 -2.11
N HIS A 45 -6.51 -11.74 -1.77
CA HIS A 45 -5.40 -11.03 -2.37
C HIS A 45 -4.72 -10.08 -1.37
N VAL A 46 -3.49 -9.69 -1.71
CA VAL A 46 -2.76 -8.61 -1.04
C VAL A 46 -3.13 -7.27 -1.70
N SER A 47 -3.46 -6.26 -0.91
CA SER A 47 -3.69 -4.90 -1.37
C SER A 47 -2.46 -4.03 -1.09
N LEU A 48 -1.86 -3.48 -2.15
CA LEU A 48 -0.89 -2.40 -2.06
C LEU A 48 -1.61 -1.07 -2.32
N GLN A 49 -1.58 -0.18 -1.34
CA GLN A 49 -2.22 1.13 -1.41
C GLN A 49 -1.16 2.21 -1.32
N VAL A 50 -1.27 3.21 -2.17
CA VAL A 50 -0.40 4.38 -2.18
C VAL A 50 -1.25 5.64 -2.16
N GLU A 51 -0.76 6.67 -1.47
CA GLU A 51 -1.39 7.99 -1.49
C GLU A 51 -0.35 9.07 -1.25
N LEU A 52 -0.34 10.07 -2.12
CA LEU A 52 0.39 11.32 -1.91
C LEU A 52 -0.47 12.33 -1.14
N ASP A 53 0.15 13.20 -0.36
CA ASP A 53 -0.56 14.27 0.33
C ASP A 53 -1.17 15.24 -0.70
N GLY A 54 -2.47 15.07 -0.97
CA GLY A 54 -3.22 15.89 -1.92
C GLY A 54 -3.33 17.37 -1.56
N THR A 55 -2.84 17.81 -0.40
CA THR A 55 -2.68 19.26 -0.11
C THR A 55 -1.47 19.87 -0.82
N ALA A 56 -0.57 19.05 -1.36
CA ALA A 56 0.59 19.46 -2.15
C ALA A 56 0.41 19.26 -3.67
N VAL A 57 -0.77 18.79 -4.12
CA VAL A 57 -1.08 18.52 -5.53
C VAL A 57 -2.40 19.18 -5.91
N ASP A 58 -2.35 20.23 -6.72
CA ASP A 58 -3.53 21.06 -7.07
C ASP A 58 -4.46 20.40 -8.12
N ASP A 59 -3.89 19.68 -9.10
CA ASP A 59 -4.62 19.01 -10.18
C ASP A 59 -3.96 17.66 -10.51
N LEU A 60 -4.75 16.62 -10.72
CA LEU A 60 -4.30 15.24 -11.00
C LEU A 60 -4.83 14.78 -12.36
N PRO A 61 -4.34 15.33 -13.48
CA PRO A 61 -4.57 14.77 -14.81
C PRO A 61 -3.85 13.42 -14.94
N ALA A 62 -3.88 12.78 -16.12
CA ALA A 62 -3.19 11.50 -16.31
C ALA A 62 -1.70 11.59 -15.90
N HIS A 63 -1.32 10.80 -14.90
CA HIS A 63 -0.03 10.86 -14.24
C HIS A 63 0.49 9.46 -13.89
N ALA A 64 1.77 9.39 -13.57
CA ALA A 64 2.40 8.28 -12.86
C ALA A 64 2.82 8.75 -11.47
N GLU A 65 2.76 7.84 -10.49
CA GLU A 65 3.28 8.06 -9.15
C GLU A 65 4.57 7.27 -8.95
N GLU A 66 5.56 7.92 -8.34
CA GLU A 66 6.85 7.33 -7.99
C GLU A 66 7.18 7.62 -6.53
N PHE A 67 7.93 6.71 -5.90
CA PHE A 67 8.37 6.86 -4.51
C PHE A 67 9.87 6.58 -4.41
N ASP A 68 10.59 7.49 -3.78
CA ASP A 68 12.00 7.35 -3.48
C ASP A 68 12.14 6.63 -2.14
N LEU A 69 12.36 5.31 -2.19
CA LEU A 69 12.52 4.49 -1.00
C LEU A 69 13.98 4.39 -0.58
N SER A 70 14.25 4.66 0.70
CA SER A 70 15.53 4.26 1.29
C SER A 70 15.69 2.72 1.26
N PRO A 71 16.92 2.19 1.31
CA PRO A 71 17.12 0.74 1.38
C PRO A 71 16.45 0.05 2.57
N ALA A 72 16.17 0.79 3.66
CA ALA A 72 15.43 0.26 4.81
C ALA A 72 13.94 0.16 4.48
N GLN A 73 13.33 1.25 3.98
CA GLN A 73 11.92 1.28 3.56
C GLN A 73 11.63 0.26 2.44
N ALA A 74 12.56 0.08 1.50
CA ALA A 74 12.41 -0.91 0.45
C ALA A 74 12.36 -2.36 1.01
N ARG A 75 13.19 -2.67 2.01
CA ARG A 75 13.16 -3.98 2.67
C ARG A 75 11.90 -4.15 3.51
N GLU A 76 11.51 -3.12 4.26
CA GLU A 76 10.28 -3.13 5.05
C GLU A 76 9.04 -3.34 4.18
N LEU A 77 8.95 -2.68 3.03
CA LEU A 77 7.88 -2.90 2.06
C LEU A 77 7.89 -4.34 1.52
N ALA A 78 9.08 -4.87 1.19
CA ALA A 78 9.21 -6.24 0.70
C ALA A 78 8.79 -7.27 1.76
N ASP A 79 9.23 -7.09 3.01
CA ASP A 79 8.87 -7.97 4.13
C ASP A 79 7.35 -7.91 4.38
N ALA A 80 6.74 -6.71 4.38
CA ALA A 80 5.30 -6.56 4.55
C ALA A 80 4.48 -7.23 3.43
N LEU A 81 4.98 -7.18 2.18
CA LEU A 81 4.37 -7.90 1.05
C LEU A 81 4.44 -9.41 1.24
N ASN A 82 5.62 -9.94 1.61
CA ASN A 82 5.81 -11.37 1.84
C ASN A 82 4.94 -11.88 3.00
N ASP A 83 5.01 -11.22 4.16
CA ASP A 83 4.24 -11.59 5.35
C ASP A 83 2.73 -11.57 5.08
N THR A 84 2.27 -10.61 4.26
CA THR A 84 0.86 -10.50 3.91
C THR A 84 0.44 -11.57 2.91
N ALA A 85 1.29 -11.89 1.92
CA ALA A 85 1.04 -12.98 0.99
C ALA A 85 0.96 -14.33 1.71
N ASP A 86 1.93 -14.61 2.60
CA ASP A 86 1.96 -15.85 3.39
C ASP A 86 0.70 -16.02 4.24
N ARG A 87 0.22 -14.93 4.85
CA ARG A 87 -1.05 -14.92 5.60
C ARG A 87 -2.25 -15.22 4.72
N VAL A 88 -2.33 -14.63 3.53
CA VAL A 88 -3.41 -14.90 2.56
C VAL A 88 -3.39 -16.37 2.14
N GLU A 89 -2.23 -16.90 1.80
CA GLU A 89 -2.09 -18.31 1.41
C GLU A 89 -2.47 -19.27 2.54
N ALA A 90 -2.02 -18.98 3.77
CA ALA A 90 -2.34 -19.81 4.94
C ALA A 90 -3.85 -19.85 5.21
N ALA A 91 -4.54 -18.70 5.14
CA ALA A 91 -5.98 -18.63 5.31
C ALA A 91 -6.74 -19.46 4.26
N ARG A 92 -6.31 -19.40 2.99
CA ARG A 92 -6.93 -20.15 1.89
C ARG A 92 -6.70 -21.66 1.98
N ARG A 93 -5.57 -22.10 2.53
CA ARG A 93 -5.32 -23.53 2.83
C ARG A 93 -6.19 -24.03 3.98
N GLY A 94 -6.41 -23.19 5.00
CA GLY A 94 -7.32 -23.49 6.11
C GLY A 94 -8.76 -23.65 5.64
N SER A 95 -9.26 -22.70 4.84
CA SER A 95 -10.65 -22.73 4.34
C SER A 95 -10.95 -23.90 3.41
N SER A 96 -9.93 -24.48 2.75
CA SER A 96 -10.09 -25.64 1.88
C SER A 96 -10.08 -26.97 2.63
N ALA A 97 -9.49 -27.03 3.83
CA ALA A 97 -9.52 -28.23 4.66
C ALA A 97 -10.87 -28.43 5.40
N ASP A 98 -11.60 -27.35 5.67
CA ASP A 98 -12.91 -27.37 6.34
C ASP A 98 -14.08 -27.64 5.37
N GLY A 99 -13.81 -27.77 4.05
CA GLY A 99 -14.83 -27.90 2.99
C GLY A 99 -15.00 -29.30 2.39
N ASP A 100 -14.25 -30.31 2.85
CA ASP A 100 -14.23 -31.69 2.33
C ASP A 100 -14.87 -32.71 3.31
N GLU A 101 -15.92 -32.31 4.04
CA GLU A 101 -16.80 -33.22 4.80
C GLU A 101 -18.23 -33.16 4.24
N ASP A 102 -18.51 -33.89 3.15
CA ASP A 102 -19.86 -34.31 2.74
C ASP A 102 -19.83 -35.60 1.90
#